data_AF-A0A6I2UC28-F1
#
_entry.id   AF-A0A6I2UC28-F1
#
_cell.length_a   1.000
_cell.length_b   1.000
_cell.length_c   1.000
_cell.angle_alpha   90.00
_cell.angle_beta   90.00
_cell.angle_gamma   90.00
#
_symmetry.space_group_name_H-M   'P 1'
#
loop_
_entity.id
_entity.type
_entity.pdbx_description
1 polymer ?
#
loop_
_entity_poly.entity_id
_entity_poly.type
_entity_poly.pdbx_seq_one_letter_code
_entity_poly.pdbx_strand_id
1 'polypeptide(L)'
;MQNKPILGQDLRKLYNGSKICLNINQGTRNPEWHTGVNPRTFEIMGCNSFELIDAGHLDFVDIVAGRDIIEFSGKEDLVKKIDYYLSHDDERKSIAANGYKIVKEKYTSSAIVKTLLHKIESILE
;
A
#
# COMPACT_ATOMS: atom_id res chain seq x y z
N MET A 1 22.29 5.55 12.59
CA MET A 1 21.15 4.64 12.79
C MET A 1 21.68 3.22 12.93
N GLN A 2 21.24 2.44 13.93
CA GLN A 2 21.55 1.01 13.99
C GLN A 2 20.64 0.27 13.00
N ASN A 3 21.22 -0.63 12.20
CA ASN A 3 20.47 -1.47 11.25
C ASN A 3 19.76 -2.60 11.99
N LYS A 4 18.63 -2.28 12.64
CA LYS A 4 17.80 -3.23 13.39
C LYS A 4 16.36 -3.19 12.87
N PRO A 5 15.60 -4.29 12.96
CA PRO A 5 14.18 -4.30 12.62
C PRO A 5 13.40 -3.26 13.45
N ILE A 6 12.46 -2.58 12.81
CA ILE A 6 11.49 -1.69 13.46
C ILE A 6 10.13 -2.39 13.35
N LEU A 7 9.48 -2.64 14.48
CA LEU A 7 8.29 -3.50 14.56
C LEU A 7 7.18 -2.83 15.39
N GLY A 8 5.94 -3.31 15.22
CA GLY A 8 4.80 -2.95 16.05
C GLY A 8 4.56 -1.43 16.15
N GLN A 9 4.52 -0.92 17.38
CA GLN A 9 4.23 0.50 17.63
C GLN A 9 5.27 1.45 17.04
N ASP A 10 6.54 1.05 16.98
CA ASP A 10 7.59 1.91 16.43
C ASP A 10 7.49 1.98 14.91
N LEU A 11 7.10 0.88 14.25
CA LEU A 11 6.84 0.87 12.82
C LEU A 11 5.64 1.76 12.48
N ARG A 12 4.56 1.66 13.28
CA ARG A 12 3.40 2.56 13.15
C ARG A 12 3.78 4.03 13.30
N LYS A 13 4.61 4.37 14.30
CA LYS A 13 5.10 5.76 14.49
C LYS A 13 5.92 6.23 13.29
N LEU A 14 6.74 5.36 12.72
CA LEU A 14 7.53 5.66 11.54
C LEU A 14 6.65 5.99 10.33
N TYR A 15 5.64 5.16 10.04
CA TYR A 15 4.69 5.43 8.95
C TYR A 15 3.93 6.74 9.18
N ASN A 16 3.33 6.92 10.35
CA ASN A 16 2.55 8.12 10.66
C ASN A 16 3.39 9.41 10.71
N GLY A 17 4.68 9.29 11.03
CA GLY A 17 5.61 10.42 11.03
C GLY A 17 6.17 10.75 9.63
N SER A 18 5.91 9.92 8.64
CA SER A 18 6.40 10.09 7.27
C SER A 18 5.33 10.75 6.40
N LYS A 19 5.69 11.76 5.62
CA LYS A 19 4.76 12.35 4.64
C LYS A 19 4.47 11.39 3.48
N ILE A 20 5.49 10.66 3.04
CA ILE A 20 5.43 9.71 1.93
C ILE A 20 6.11 8.42 2.37
N CYS A 21 5.39 7.31 2.37
CA CYS A 21 5.94 5.99 2.59
C CYS A 21 6.24 5.33 1.24
N LEU A 22 7.52 5.17 0.93
CA LEU A 22 7.97 4.60 -0.33
C LEU A 22 7.99 3.07 -0.27
N ASN A 23 7.37 2.42 -1.26
CA ASN A 23 7.38 0.97 -1.44
C ASN A 23 7.93 0.64 -2.82
N ILE A 24 9.03 -0.10 -2.89
CA ILE A 24 9.68 -0.50 -4.15
C ILE A 24 9.75 -2.02 -4.14
N ASN A 25 9.04 -2.64 -5.07
CA ASN A 25 8.95 -4.09 -5.16
C ASN A 25 10.06 -4.67 -6.03
N GLN A 26 10.51 -5.87 -5.64
CA GLN A 26 11.55 -6.59 -6.39
C GLN A 26 11.04 -7.08 -7.75
N GLY A 27 9.72 -7.33 -7.88
CA GLY A 27 9.08 -7.74 -9.14
C GLY A 27 9.26 -6.71 -10.26
N THR A 28 9.37 -5.42 -9.94
CA THR A 28 9.66 -4.38 -10.94
C THR A 28 11.09 -4.45 -11.47
N ARG A 29 12.02 -5.01 -10.70
CA ARG A 29 13.42 -5.21 -11.13
C ARG A 29 13.63 -6.54 -11.85
N ASN A 30 12.81 -7.54 -11.55
CA ASN A 30 12.87 -8.85 -12.19
C ASN A 30 11.46 -9.32 -12.55
N PRO A 31 11.08 -9.26 -13.84
CA PRO A 31 9.74 -9.66 -14.31
C PRO A 31 9.38 -11.12 -14.05
N GLU A 32 10.36 -11.99 -13.76
CA GLU A 32 10.13 -13.39 -13.40
C GLU A 32 9.67 -13.56 -11.95
N TRP A 33 9.72 -12.51 -11.14
CA TRP A 33 9.34 -12.55 -9.72
C TRP A 33 7.87 -12.16 -9.56
N HIS A 34 7.26 -12.66 -8.49
CA HIS A 34 5.85 -12.40 -8.19
C HIS A 34 5.51 -10.90 -8.24
N THR A 35 4.52 -10.57 -9.08
CA THR A 35 3.92 -9.25 -9.23
C THR A 35 2.63 -9.20 -8.41
N GLY A 36 2.61 -8.34 -7.40
CA GLY A 36 1.51 -8.25 -6.45
C GLY A 36 1.88 -7.40 -5.24
N VAL A 37 0.89 -6.78 -4.62
CA VAL A 37 1.13 -5.98 -3.42
C VAL A 37 1.75 -6.83 -2.31
N ASN A 38 2.76 -6.28 -1.65
CA ASN A 38 3.39 -6.91 -0.49
C ASN A 38 2.65 -6.54 0.81
N PRO A 39 2.95 -7.19 1.95
CA PRO A 39 2.33 -6.85 3.22
C PRO A 39 2.47 -5.37 3.62
N ARG A 40 3.57 -4.72 3.22
CA ARG A 40 3.84 -3.31 3.54
C ARG A 40 2.74 -2.38 2.99
N THR A 41 2.15 -2.69 1.84
CA THR A 41 1.04 -1.90 1.29
C THR A 41 -0.14 -1.84 2.27
N PHE A 42 -0.56 -3.00 2.79
CA PHE A 42 -1.65 -3.06 3.77
C PHE A 42 -1.27 -2.42 5.12
N GLU A 43 0.00 -2.53 5.54
CA GLU A 43 0.49 -1.89 6.76
C GLU A 43 0.50 -0.36 6.69
N ILE A 44 1.03 0.22 5.60
CA ILE A 44 1.09 1.67 5.38
C ILE A 44 -0.33 2.24 5.31
N MET A 45 -1.15 1.68 4.41
CA MET A 45 -2.53 2.13 4.22
C MET A 45 -3.36 1.90 5.50
N GLY A 46 -3.17 0.78 6.20
CA GLY A 46 -3.80 0.49 7.48
C GLY A 46 -3.41 1.45 8.61
N CYS A 47 -2.28 2.15 8.47
CA CYS A 47 -1.88 3.24 9.35
C CYS A 47 -2.45 4.61 8.94
N ASN A 48 -3.29 4.68 7.90
CA ASN A 48 -3.76 5.94 7.31
C ASN A 48 -2.61 6.84 6.85
N SER A 49 -1.58 6.21 6.27
CA SER A 49 -0.40 6.87 5.73
C SER A 49 -0.40 6.78 4.21
N PHE A 50 0.18 7.80 3.56
CA PHE A 50 0.24 7.89 2.11
C PHE A 50 1.35 6.98 1.57
N GLU A 51 1.00 6.11 0.64
CA GLU A 51 1.92 5.20 -0.04
C GLU A 51 2.20 5.67 -1.47
N LEU A 52 3.49 5.62 -1.83
CA LEU A 52 3.98 5.76 -3.20
C LEU A 52 4.66 4.44 -3.56
N ILE A 53 4.06 3.68 -4.48
CA ILE A 53 4.47 2.34 -4.88
C ILE A 53 4.92 2.33 -6.34
N ASP A 54 5.82 1.44 -6.73
CA ASP A 54 6.08 1.17 -8.14
C ASP A 54 4.86 0.57 -8.84
N ALA A 55 4.70 0.81 -10.14
CA ALA A 55 3.52 0.37 -10.90
C ALA A 55 3.50 -1.14 -11.19
N GLY A 56 2.30 -1.70 -11.36
CA GLY A 56 2.11 -3.06 -11.89
C GLY A 56 1.90 -4.15 -10.83
N HIS A 57 1.43 -3.77 -9.64
CA HIS A 57 1.23 -4.70 -8.52
C HIS A 57 -0.24 -4.83 -8.06
N LEU A 58 -1.17 -4.07 -8.68
CA LEU A 58 -2.54 -3.92 -8.18
C LEU A 58 -3.56 -4.90 -8.78
N ASP A 59 -3.18 -5.74 -9.75
CA ASP A 59 -4.11 -6.57 -10.53
C ASP A 59 -4.99 -7.53 -9.71
N PHE A 60 -4.52 -7.95 -8.53
CA PHE A 60 -5.20 -8.92 -7.68
C PHE A 60 -5.82 -8.31 -6.42
N VAL A 61 -5.95 -6.99 -6.38
CA VAL A 61 -6.56 -6.26 -5.27
C VAL A 61 -7.55 -5.21 -5.78
N ASP A 62 -8.58 -4.95 -4.98
CA ASP A 62 -9.56 -3.88 -5.20
C ASP A 62 -9.02 -2.45 -4.97
N ILE A 63 -7.71 -2.29 -4.79
CA ILE A 63 -7.03 -1.01 -4.53
C ILE A 63 -6.84 -0.29 -5.86
N VAL A 64 -7.27 0.97 -5.93
CA VAL A 64 -7.28 1.75 -7.17
C VAL A 64 -6.17 2.82 -7.16
N ALA A 65 -5.26 2.72 -8.13
CA ALA A 65 -4.23 3.73 -8.38
C ALA A 65 -4.86 5.11 -8.64
N GLY A 66 -4.27 6.17 -8.09
CA GLY A 66 -4.78 7.54 -8.17
C GLY A 66 -5.88 7.87 -7.15
N ARG A 67 -6.52 6.87 -6.54
CA ARG A 67 -7.58 7.06 -5.54
C ARG A 67 -7.12 6.66 -4.13
N ASP A 68 -6.63 5.43 -3.99
CA ASP A 68 -6.30 4.80 -2.71
C ASP A 68 -4.79 4.81 -2.43
N ILE A 69 -4.00 4.84 -3.51
CA ILE A 69 -2.54 4.77 -3.54
C ILE A 69 -2.03 5.45 -4.81
N ILE A 70 -0.76 5.89 -4.81
CA ILE A 70 -0.12 6.42 -6.03
C ILE A 70 0.95 5.44 -6.51
N GLU A 71 0.87 5.07 -7.78
CA GLU A 71 1.92 4.33 -8.48
C GLU A 71 2.95 5.28 -9.11
N PHE A 72 4.20 4.86 -9.27
CA PHE A 72 5.22 5.54 -10.09
C PHE A 72 5.86 4.59 -11.10
N SER A 73 6.37 5.14 -12.19
CA SER A 73 7.02 4.41 -13.28
C SER A 73 8.41 4.96 -13.58
N GLY A 74 9.43 4.25 -13.09
CA GLY A 74 10.82 4.66 -13.27
C GLY A 74 11.25 5.80 -12.34
N LYS A 75 12.53 6.18 -12.46
CA LYS A 75 13.18 7.10 -11.53
C LYS A 75 12.67 8.54 -11.68
N GLU A 76 12.50 8.99 -12.92
CA GLU A 76 12.10 10.36 -13.24
C GLU A 76 10.69 10.66 -12.70
N ASP A 77 9.75 9.72 -12.89
CA ASP A 77 8.40 9.84 -12.37
C ASP A 77 8.34 9.76 -10.84
N LEU A 78 9.15 8.88 -10.23
CA LEU A 78 9.30 8.81 -8.77
C LEU A 78 9.68 10.16 -8.18
N VAL A 79 10.75 10.78 -8.69
CA VAL A 79 11.21 12.09 -8.21
C VAL A 79 10.14 13.15 -8.40
N LYS A 80 9.52 13.21 -9.59
CA LYS A 80 8.44 14.16 -9.89
C LYS A 80 7.26 14.01 -8.93
N LYS A 81 6.84 12.78 -8.63
CA LYS A 81 5.72 12.52 -7.71
C LYS A 81 6.07 12.83 -6.26
N ILE A 82 7.31 12.58 -5.83
CA ILE A 82 7.77 13.01 -4.50
C ILE A 82 7.65 14.54 -4.38
N ASP A 83 8.18 15.29 -5.35
CA ASP A 83 8.14 16.76 -5.31
C ASP A 83 6.71 17.30 -5.33
N TYR A 84 5.86 16.73 -6.19
CA TYR A 84 4.45 17.09 -6.25
C TYR A 84 3.75 16.80 -4.91
N TYR A 85 3.77 15.56 -4.43
CA TYR A 85 3.03 15.19 -3.23
C TYR A 85 3.59 15.79 -1.95
N LEU A 86 4.85 16.26 -1.91
CA LEU A 86 5.38 17.03 -0.77
C LEU A 86 4.73 18.41 -0.61
N SER A 87 4.20 18.99 -1.69
CA SER A 87 3.52 20.30 -1.71
C SER A 87 1.99 20.22 -1.72
N HIS A 88 1.41 19.02 -1.90
CA HIS A 88 -0.04 18.79 -2.01
C HIS A 88 -0.59 17.99 -0.81
N ASP A 89 -0.52 18.60 0.38
CA ASP A 89 -0.85 17.94 1.64
C ASP A 89 -2.29 17.42 1.71
N ASP A 90 -3.27 18.16 1.20
CA ASP A 90 -4.69 17.78 1.28
C ASP A 90 -5.02 16.60 0.35
N GLU A 91 -4.51 16.63 -0.88
CA GLU A 91 -4.62 15.53 -1.83
C GLU A 91 -3.97 14.27 -1.25
N ARG A 92 -2.74 14.40 -0.72
CA ARG A 92 -2.00 13.32 -0.09
C ARG A 92 -2.76 12.68 1.08
N LYS A 93 -3.36 13.50 1.95
CA LYS A 93 -4.19 13.03 3.08
C LYS A 93 -5.49 12.38 2.60
N SER A 94 -6.11 12.90 1.54
CA SER A 94 -7.32 12.33 0.96
C SER A 94 -7.06 10.93 0.40
N ILE A 95 -5.97 10.76 -0.34
CA ILE A 95 -5.55 9.46 -0.88
C ILE A 95 -5.27 8.47 0.26
N ALA A 96 -4.50 8.89 1.28
CA ALA A 96 -4.22 8.05 2.45
C ALA A 96 -5.52 7.60 3.17
N ALA A 97 -6.50 8.49 3.31
CA ALA A 97 -7.79 8.18 3.92
C ALA A 97 -8.61 7.17 3.10
N ASN A 98 -8.61 7.29 1.77
CA ASN A 98 -9.24 6.31 0.88
C ASN A 98 -8.57 4.94 1.01
N GLY A 99 -7.23 4.93 1.01
CA GLY A 99 -6.43 3.72 1.21
C GLY A 99 -6.72 3.04 2.55
N TYR A 100 -6.77 3.81 3.64
CA TYR A 100 -7.16 3.31 4.95
C TYR A 100 -8.56 2.69 4.95
N LYS A 101 -9.52 3.37 4.33
CA LYS A 101 -10.90 2.90 4.25
C LYS A 101 -10.99 1.53 3.58
N ILE A 102 -10.39 1.37 2.39
CA ILE A 102 -10.46 0.11 1.67
C ILE A 102 -9.73 -1.02 2.39
N VAL A 103 -8.59 -0.74 3.02
CA VAL A 103 -7.87 -1.74 3.83
C VAL A 103 -8.68 -2.17 5.05
N LYS A 104 -9.29 -1.22 5.75
CA LYS A 104 -10.16 -1.52 6.90
C LYS A 104 -11.39 -2.34 6.51
N GLU A 105 -11.98 -2.06 5.36
CA GLU A 105 -13.20 -2.73 4.89
C GLU A 105 -12.92 -4.14 4.36
N LYS A 106 -11.84 -4.33 3.60
CA LYS A 106 -11.62 -5.57 2.83
C LYS A 106 -10.41 -6.41 3.25
N TYR A 107 -9.39 -5.79 3.84
CA TYR A 107 -8.07 -6.42 4.01
C TYR A 107 -7.65 -6.59 5.47
N THR A 108 -8.56 -6.42 6.43
CA THR A 108 -8.32 -6.89 7.80
C THR A 108 -8.32 -8.41 7.84
N SER A 109 -7.61 -9.01 8.81
CA SER A 109 -7.60 -10.48 8.97
C SER A 109 -9.01 -11.05 9.05
N SER A 110 -9.91 -10.41 9.79
CA SER A 110 -11.31 -10.81 9.90
C SER A 110 -12.07 -10.72 8.57
N ALA A 111 -11.86 -9.66 7.79
CA ALA A 111 -12.49 -9.49 6.48
C ALA A 111 -12.00 -10.54 5.46
N ILE A 112 -10.69 -10.82 5.47
CA ILE A 112 -10.08 -11.83 4.60
C ILE A 112 -10.60 -13.23 4.95
N VAL A 113 -10.58 -13.60 6.24
CA VAL A 113 -11.10 -14.91 6.70
C VAL A 113 -12.57 -15.07 6.32
N LYS A 114 -13.40 -14.04 6.54
CA LYS A 114 -14.81 -14.08 6.15
C LYS A 114 -14.99 -14.28 4.64
N THR A 115 -14.21 -13.57 3.83
CA THR A 115 -14.24 -13.70 2.37
C THR A 115 -13.83 -15.11 1.92
N LEU A 116 -12.80 -15.68 2.56
CA LEU A 116 -12.34 -17.03 2.27
C LEU A 116 -13.42 -18.08 2.61
N LEU A 117 -14.04 -17.96 3.79
CA LEU A 117 -15.11 -18.88 4.21
C LEU A 117 -16.28 -18.88 3.23
N HIS A 118 -16.78 -17.69 2.85
CA HIS A 118 -17.85 -17.60 1.85
C HIS A 118 -17.46 -18.22 0.50
N LYS A 119 -16.21 -18.05 0.05
CA LYS A 119 -15.74 -18.68 -1.19
C LYS A 119 -15.70 -20.20 -1.08
N ILE A 120 -15.26 -20.74 0.06
CA ILE A 120 -15.26 -22.19 0.30
C ILE A 120 -16.69 -22.72 0.28
N GLU A 121 -17.61 -22.07 0.98
CA GLU A 121 -19.04 -22.46 1.02
C GLU A 121 -19.64 -22.48 -0.39
N SER A 122 -19.36 -21.46 -1.22
CA SER A 122 -19.88 -21.38 -2.60
C SER A 122 -19.32 -22.44 -3.55
N ILE A 123 -18.23 -23.12 -3.19
CA ILE A 123 -17.66 -24.22 -4.00
C ILE A 123 -18.27 -25.57 -3.59
N LEU A 124 -18.82 -25.66 -2.38
CA LEU A 124 -19.40 -26.88 -1.82
C LEU A 124 -20.90 -27.03 -2.16
N GLU A 125 -21.55 -25.96 -2.61
CA GLU A 125 -22.91 -25.95 -3.20
C GLU A 125 -22.90 -26.32 -4.69
#